data_AF-A0A1D2JAZ4-F1
#
_entry.id   AF-A0A1D2JAZ4-F1
#
_cell.length_a   1.000
_cell.length_b   1.000
_cell.length_c   1.000
_cell.angle_alpha   90.00
_cell.angle_beta   90.00
_cell.angle_gamma   90.00
#
_symmetry.space_group_name_H-M   'P 1'
#
loop_
_entity.id
_entity.type
_entity.pdbx_description
1 polymer ?
#
loop_
_entity_poly.entity_id
_entity_poly.type
_entity_poly.pdbx_seq_one_letter_code
_entity_poly.pdbx_strand_id
1 'polypeptide(L)'
;MYGDNFFIFTPDVPFGYEDYELKILMPQCQFFGPFPVSYQEIAGVEALNILSYIHQSLPPEKQKPFARISAKEVSRENRDLILEIMKLEDEWFGVE
;
A
#
# COMPACT_ATOMS: atom_id res chain seq x y z
N MET A 1 -2.20 20.30 -3.12
CA MET A 1 -1.77 18.89 -2.95
C MET A 1 -2.38 18.43 -1.64
N TYR A 2 -3.35 17.53 -1.67
CA TYR A 2 -3.91 16.97 -0.44
C TYR A 2 -2.98 15.83 0.02
N GLY A 3 -2.50 15.86 1.27
CA GLY A 3 -1.78 14.74 1.88
C GLY A 3 -0.36 14.99 2.44
N ASP A 4 0.00 16.23 2.82
CA ASP A 4 1.15 16.60 3.69
C ASP A 4 2.33 15.60 3.78
N ASN A 5 2.90 15.17 2.64
CA ASN A 5 4.02 14.22 2.57
C ASN A 5 3.82 12.93 3.41
N PHE A 6 2.59 12.42 3.55
CA PHE A 6 2.34 11.14 4.20
C PHE A 6 2.74 9.96 3.31
N PHE A 7 4.04 9.79 3.08
CA PHE A 7 4.60 8.63 2.40
C PHE A 7 4.84 7.53 3.43
N ILE A 8 3.89 6.59 3.52
CA ILE A 8 4.07 5.37 4.32
C ILE A 8 5.32 4.62 3.86
N PHE A 9 5.52 4.55 2.54
CA PHE A 9 6.72 4.03 1.89
C PHE A 9 7.40 5.14 1.11
N THR A 10 8.67 5.38 1.41
CA THR A 10 9.48 6.34 0.68
C THR A 10 10.22 5.62 -0.44
N PRO A 11 10.00 5.96 -1.72
CA PRO A 11 10.71 5.35 -2.83
C PRO A 11 12.18 5.79 -2.85
N ASP A 12 13.06 4.93 -3.35
CA ASP A 12 14.48 5.19 -3.55
C ASP A 12 14.78 5.94 -4.87
N VAL A 13 13.73 6.31 -5.62
CA VAL A 13 13.82 7.01 -6.90
C VAL A 13 13.10 8.37 -6.86
N PRO A 14 13.55 9.37 -7.64
CA PRO A 14 12.88 10.67 -7.72
C PRO A 14 11.50 10.59 -8.37
N PHE A 15 10.63 11.54 -8.03
CA PHE A 15 9.33 11.71 -8.69
C PHE A 15 9.48 11.89 -10.20
N GLY A 16 8.62 11.22 -10.98
CA GLY A 16 8.62 11.25 -12.45
C GLY A 16 9.49 10.18 -13.12
N TYR A 17 10.14 9.30 -12.35
CA TYR A 17 10.73 8.07 -12.88
C TYR A 17 9.65 7.01 -13.10
N GLU A 18 9.80 6.20 -14.14
CA GLU A 18 8.83 5.16 -14.54
C GLU A 18 8.47 4.18 -13.42
N ASP A 19 9.43 3.87 -12.55
CA ASP A 19 9.24 2.94 -11.43
C ASP A 19 8.75 3.61 -10.13
N TYR A 20 8.57 4.93 -10.12
CA TYR A 20 8.27 5.68 -8.89
C TYR A 20 7.00 5.16 -8.20
N GLU A 21 5.92 5.04 -8.96
CA GLU A 21 4.63 4.52 -8.48
C GLU A 21 4.74 3.06 -8.04
N LEU A 22 5.48 2.24 -8.80
CA LEU A 22 5.70 0.83 -8.47
C LEU A 22 6.44 0.65 -7.14
N LYS A 23 7.43 1.49 -6.87
CA LYS A 23 8.22 1.50 -5.63
C LYS A 23 7.39 1.87 -4.40
N ILE A 24 6.24 2.52 -4.58
CA ILE A 24 5.29 2.84 -3.51
C ILE A 24 4.22 1.76 -3.38
N LEU A 25 3.59 1.39 -4.49
CA LEU A 25 2.41 0.51 -4.50
C LEU A 25 2.74 -0.96 -4.23
N MET A 26 3.91 -1.44 -4.64
CA MET A 26 4.30 -2.84 -4.39
C MET A 26 4.51 -3.14 -2.90
N PRO A 27 5.24 -2.32 -2.12
CA PRO A 27 5.30 -2.47 -0.66
C PRO A 27 3.91 -2.36 0.00
N GLN A 28 3.07 -1.42 -0.44
CA GLN A 28 1.70 -1.32 0.07
C GLN A 28 0.96 -2.64 -0.09
N CYS A 29 0.97 -3.22 -1.30
CA CYS A 29 0.34 -4.51 -1.55
C CYS A 29 0.96 -5.65 -0.74
N GLN A 30 2.27 -5.61 -0.53
CA GLN A 30 2.99 -6.64 0.21
C GLN A 30 2.56 -6.71 1.68
N PHE A 31 2.31 -5.55 2.30
CA PHE A 31 2.07 -5.44 3.74
C PHE A 31 0.59 -5.24 4.12
N PHE A 32 -0.18 -4.59 3.25
CA PHE A 32 -1.61 -4.33 3.45
C PHE A 32 -2.51 -5.33 2.73
N GLY A 33 -1.95 -6.14 1.83
CA GLY A 33 -2.70 -7.10 1.04
C GLY A 33 -3.09 -6.56 -0.33
N PRO A 34 -3.83 -7.35 -1.12
CA PRO A 34 -4.19 -6.98 -2.48
C PRO A 34 -5.08 -5.74 -2.49
N PHE A 35 -4.88 -4.87 -3.49
CA PHE A 35 -5.78 -3.74 -3.69
C PHE A 35 -7.22 -4.23 -3.95
N PRO A 36 -8.24 -3.58 -3.35
CA PRO A 36 -9.63 -3.92 -3.60
C PRO A 36 -10.00 -3.79 -5.08
N VAL A 37 -10.87 -4.67 -5.57
CA VAL A 37 -11.37 -4.61 -6.96
C VAL A 37 -12.12 -3.30 -7.24
N SER A 38 -12.77 -2.72 -6.22
CA SER A 38 -13.48 -1.44 -6.32
C SER A 38 -12.61 -0.26 -6.75
N TYR A 39 -11.27 -0.38 -6.68
CA TYR A 39 -10.37 0.66 -7.19
C TYR A 39 -10.53 0.86 -8.71
N GLN A 40 -11.06 -0.12 -9.44
CA GLN A 40 -11.46 0.02 -10.85
C GLN A 40 -12.46 1.15 -11.10
N GLU A 41 -13.24 1.53 -10.09
CA GLU A 41 -14.26 2.58 -10.21
C GLU A 41 -13.67 3.99 -10.07
N ILE A 42 -12.52 4.12 -9.42
CA ILE A 42 -11.92 5.42 -9.04
C ILE A 42 -10.52 5.65 -9.64
N ALA A 43 -9.84 4.60 -10.12
CA ALA A 43 -8.49 4.69 -10.65
C ALA A 43 -8.49 4.81 -12.19
N GLY A 44 -7.54 5.60 -12.71
CA GLY A 44 -7.32 5.70 -14.16
C GLY A 44 -6.68 4.44 -14.75
N VAL A 45 -6.73 4.30 -16.08
CA VAL A 45 -6.24 3.11 -16.82
C VAL A 45 -4.77 2.79 -16.51
N GLU A 46 -3.92 3.81 -16.39
CA GLU A 46 -2.51 3.64 -16.06
C GLU A 46 -2.30 3.04 -14.67
N ALA A 47 -3.00 3.56 -13.66
CA ALA A 47 -2.99 3.00 -12.32
C ALA A 47 -3.51 1.55 -12.31
N LEU A 48 -4.58 1.24 -13.04
CA LEU A 48 -5.12 -0.12 -13.14
C LEU A 48 -4.14 -1.11 -13.79
N ASN A 49 -3.35 -0.67 -14.77
CA ASN A 49 -2.30 -1.49 -15.35
C ASN A 49 -1.20 -1.79 -14.32
N ILE A 50 -0.79 -0.79 -13.54
CA ILE A 50 0.19 -0.97 -12.45
C ILE A 50 -0.35 -1.94 -11.40
N LEU A 51 -1.59 -1.78 -10.95
CA LEU A 51 -2.21 -2.69 -9.98
C LEU A 51 -2.31 -4.12 -10.52
N SER A 52 -2.66 -4.28 -11.79
CA SER A 52 -2.73 -5.60 -12.44
C SER A 52 -1.35 -6.27 -12.51
N TYR A 53 -0.31 -5.49 -12.82
CA TYR A 53 1.08 -5.97 -12.82
C TYR A 53 1.53 -6.40 -11.42
N ILE A 54 1.25 -5.59 -10.39
CA ILE A 54 1.55 -5.88 -8.99
C ILE A 54 0.86 -7.18 -8.55
N HIS A 55 -0.42 -7.35 -8.87
CA HIS A 55 -1.19 -8.56 -8.53
C HIS A 55 -0.58 -9.83 -9.16
N GLN A 56 -0.11 -9.75 -10.40
CA GLN A 56 0.55 -10.88 -11.07
C GLN A 56 1.97 -11.15 -10.54
N SER A 57 2.65 -10.11 -10.07
CA SER A 57 4.08 -10.17 -9.70
C SER A 57 4.33 -10.46 -8.21
N LEU A 58 3.32 -10.31 -7.35
CA LEU A 58 3.36 -10.64 -5.92
C LEU A 58 2.74 -12.00 -5.66
N PRO A 59 3.55 -13.08 -5.65
CA PRO A 59 3.03 -14.38 -5.27
C PRO A 59 2.72 -14.38 -3.77
N PRO A 60 1.77 -15.22 -3.31
CA PRO A 60 1.28 -15.22 -1.92
C PRO A 60 2.39 -15.34 -0.87
N GLU A 61 3.49 -16.01 -1.19
CA GLU A 61 4.63 -16.22 -0.27
C GLU A 61 5.43 -14.94 0.00
N LYS A 62 5.31 -13.94 -0.88
CA LYS A 62 5.92 -12.62 -0.68
C LYS A 62 5.04 -11.69 0.15
N GLN A 63 3.74 -11.97 0.28
CA GLN A 63 2.86 -11.21 1.15
C GLN A 63 3.29 -11.43 2.61
N LYS A 64 3.47 -10.33 3.34
CA LYS A 64 3.90 -10.35 4.73
C LYS A 64 2.78 -9.75 5.57
N PRO A 65 2.39 -10.39 6.69
CA PRO A 65 1.49 -9.76 7.63
C PRO A 65 2.06 -8.41 8.07
N PHE A 66 1.24 -7.36 8.14
CA PHE A 66 1.65 -6.02 8.57
C PHE A 66 2.40 -6.04 9.92
N ALA A 67 2.05 -6.97 10.81
CA ALA A 67 2.74 -7.20 12.08
C ALA A 67 4.26 -7.49 11.94
N ARG A 68 4.73 -7.90 10.76
CA ARG A 68 6.15 -8.19 10.46
C ARG A 68 6.90 -7.04 9.80
N ILE A 69 6.27 -5.88 9.61
CA ILE A 69 6.92 -4.69 9.06
C ILE A 69 7.95 -4.15 10.07
N SER A 70 9.18 -3.87 9.60
CA SER A 70 10.25 -3.34 10.45
C SER A 70 10.36 -1.83 10.34
N ALA A 71 11.07 -1.22 11.30
CA ALA A 71 11.38 0.22 11.30
C ALA A 71 12.21 0.68 10.08
N LYS A 72 12.79 -0.25 9.31
CA LYS A 72 13.49 0.06 8.06
C LYS A 72 12.53 0.30 6.90
N GLU A 73 11.35 -0.31 6.95
CA GLU A 73 10.33 -0.24 5.90
C GLU A 73 9.33 0.88 6.19
N VAL A 74 8.93 1.05 7.46
CA VAL A 74 7.99 2.09 7.91
C VAL A 74 8.45 2.66 9.24
N SER A 75 8.43 3.99 9.38
CA SER A 75 8.77 4.64 10.65
C SER A 75 7.83 4.18 11.78
N ARG A 76 8.30 4.24 13.03
CA ARG A 76 7.46 3.82 14.18
C ARG A 76 6.16 4.64 14.28
N GLU A 77 6.24 5.94 14.02
CA GLU A 77 5.09 6.85 14.03
C GLU A 77 4.05 6.45 12.98
N ASN A 78 4.49 6.21 11.73
CA ASN A 78 3.60 5.75 10.66
C ASN A 78 3.02 4.37 10.98
N ARG A 79 3.84 3.45 11.50
CA ARG A 79 3.39 2.10 11.88
C ARG A 79 2.28 2.16 12.93
N ASP A 80 2.46 2.96 13.98
CA ASP A 80 1.48 3.05 15.06
C ASP A 80 0.20 3.75 14.57
N LEU A 81 0.30 4.79 13.73
CA LEU A 81 -0.85 5.40 13.07
C LEU A 81 -1.62 4.40 12.20
N ILE A 82 -0.92 3.61 11.38
CA ILE A 82 -1.52 2.61 10.50
C ILE A 82 -2.19 1.49 11.29
N LEU A 83 -1.59 1.03 12.40
CA LEU A 83 -2.24 0.06 13.29
C LEU A 83 -3.55 0.59 13.85
N GLU A 84 -3.61 1.87 14.24
CA GLU A 84 -4.85 2.49 14.70
C GLU A 84 -5.88 2.59 13.56
N ILE A 85 -5.48 2.95 12.35
CA ILE A 85 -6.36 2.96 11.18
C ILE A 85 -6.90 1.56 10.86
N MET A 86 -6.05 0.54 10.87
CA MET A 86 -6.47 -0.85 10.59
C MET A 86 -7.45 -1.38 11.64
N LYS A 87 -7.27 -1.03 12.92
CA LYS A 87 -8.24 -1.38 13.99
C LYS A 87 -9.58 -0.67 13.77
N LEU A 88 -9.55 0.58 13.32
CA LEU A 88 -10.77 1.29 12.96
C LEU A 88 -11.43 0.61 11.76
N GLU A 89 -10.72 0.26 10.69
CA GLU A 89 -11.32 -0.47 9.57
C GLU A 89 -11.96 -1.80 9.98
N ASP A 90 -11.36 -2.56 10.90
CA ASP A 90 -11.96 -3.79 11.45
C ASP A 90 -13.27 -3.50 12.24
N GLU A 91 -13.38 -2.33 12.89
CA GLU A 91 -14.62 -1.85 13.53
C GLU A 91 -15.65 -1.32 12.53
N TRP A 92 -15.23 -0.74 11.41
CA TRP A 92 -16.12 -0.18 10.37
C TRP A 92 -16.63 -1.23 9.38
N PHE A 93 -15.86 -2.30 9.13
CA PHE A 93 -16.28 -3.49 8.37
C PHE A 93 -16.88 -4.57 9.28
N GLY A 94 -17.41 -4.17 10.44
CA GLY A 94 -18.15 -5.00 11.37
C GLY A 94 -18.92 -6.09 10.64
N VAL A 95 -18.42 -7.31 10.81
CA VAL A 95 -19.00 -8.55 10.34
C VAL A 95 -20.44 -8.60 10.85
N GLU A 96 -21.41 -8.52 9.94
CA GLU A 96 -22.74 -9.14 10.12
C GLU A 96 -22.70 -10.60 9.66
#